data_AF-A0A3B8TRC1-F1
#
_entry.id   AF-A0A3B8TRC1-F1
#
_cell.length_a   1.000
_cell.length_b   1.000
_cell.length_c   1.000
_cell.angle_alpha   90.00
_cell.angle_beta   90.00
_cell.angle_gamma   90.00
#
_symmetry.space_group_name_H-M   'P 1'
#
loop_
_entity.id
_entity.type
_entity.pdbx_description
1 polymer ?
#
loop_
_entity_poly.entity_id
_entity_poly.type
_entity_poly.pdbx_seq_one_letter_code
_entity_poly.pdbx_strand_id
1 'polypeptide(L)'
;MAHMTQEEYKKNVREVYRTTAILSVVTIVEVVGALMYEKYAMPAGYPRIVLSIFVSVASLIKAYWIMAVFMHVNHEKKGFAFTILFPFSFLILAIVAFSMDGSNFGELLRNINSLH
;
A
#
# COMPACT_ATOMS: atom_id res chain seq x y z
N MET A 1 -14.75 -31.84 -15.34
CA MET A 1 -14.67 -30.65 -14.48
C MET A 1 -14.03 -31.10 -13.17
N ALA A 2 -12.83 -30.62 -12.85
CA ALA A 2 -12.15 -31.02 -11.62
C ALA A 2 -12.96 -30.52 -10.42
N HIS A 3 -13.54 -31.46 -9.68
CA HIS A 3 -14.17 -31.17 -8.38
C HIS A 3 -13.04 -30.89 -7.40
N MET A 4 -12.76 -29.62 -7.10
CA MET A 4 -11.95 -29.27 -5.94
C MET A 4 -12.57 -29.93 -4.71
N THR A 5 -11.75 -30.66 -3.95
CA THR A 5 -12.23 -31.33 -2.74
C THR A 5 -12.65 -30.27 -1.72
N GLN A 6 -13.75 -30.48 -1.01
CA GLN A 6 -14.24 -29.55 0.03
C GLN A 6 -13.16 -29.28 1.12
N GLU A 7 -12.26 -30.23 1.32
CA GLU A 7 -11.09 -30.15 2.20
C GLU A 7 -10.08 -29.09 1.74
N GLU A 8 -9.74 -29.04 0.44
CA GLU A 8 -8.81 -28.04 -0.11
C GLU A 8 -9.37 -26.63 -0.06
N TYR A 9 -10.66 -26.46 -0.39
CA TYR A 9 -11.32 -25.16 -0.32
C TYR A 9 -11.26 -24.58 1.11
N LYS A 10 -11.58 -25.40 2.12
CA LYS A 10 -11.55 -24.99 3.52
C LYS A 10 -10.13 -24.61 3.99
N LYS A 11 -9.09 -25.30 3.50
CA LYS A 11 -7.69 -24.96 3.82
C LYS A 11 -7.29 -23.60 3.27
N ASN A 12 -7.60 -23.34 1.99
CA ASN A 12 -7.30 -22.05 1.35
C ASN A 12 -8.01 -20.88 2.05
N VAL A 13 -9.30 -21.04 2.35
CA VAL A 13 -10.08 -20.02 3.06
C VAL A 13 -9.49 -19.75 4.45
N ARG A 14 -9.11 -20.79 5.19
CA ARG A 14 -8.51 -20.64 6.53
C ARG A 14 -7.18 -19.88 6.50
N GLU A 15 -6.36 -20.09 5.48
CA GLU A 15 -5.08 -19.41 5.31
C GLU A 15 -5.25 -17.92 5.04
N VAL A 16 -6.22 -17.55 4.19
CA VAL A 16 -6.58 -16.15 3.92
C VAL A 16 -7.05 -15.45 5.19
N TYR A 17 -7.95 -16.07 5.97
CA TYR A 17 -8.43 -15.49 7.22
C TYR A 17 -7.31 -15.34 8.26
N ARG A 18 -6.40 -16.32 8.37
CA ARG A 18 -5.26 -16.24 9.30
C ARG A 18 -4.36 -15.05 8.95
N THR A 19 -4.03 -14.89 7.68
CA THR A 19 -3.16 -13.78 7.25
C THR A 19 -3.86 -12.44 7.43
N THR A 20 -5.14 -12.36 7.08
CA THR A 20 -5.93 -11.12 7.25
C THR A 20 -5.96 -10.71 8.71
N ALA A 21 -6.11 -11.66 9.64
CA ALA A 21 -6.05 -11.39 11.07
C ALA A 21 -4.68 -10.87 11.52
N ILE A 22 -3.58 -11.51 11.08
CA ILE A 22 -2.21 -11.07 11.41
C ILE A 22 -1.96 -9.65 10.88
N LEU A 23 -2.34 -9.41 9.64
CA LEU A 23 -2.13 -8.13 8.97
C LEU A 23 -2.96 -6.99 9.60
N SER A 24 -4.19 -7.30 10.00
CA SER A 24 -5.04 -6.37 10.75
C SER A 24 -4.38 -5.96 12.06
N VAL A 25 -3.86 -6.92 12.83
CA VAL A 25 -3.14 -6.64 14.08
C VAL A 25 -1.91 -5.78 13.82
N VAL A 26 -1.08 -6.11 12.83
CA VAL A 26 0.11 -5.30 12.48
C VAL A 26 -0.29 -3.88 12.10
N THR A 27 -1.37 -3.71 11.35
CA THR A 27 -1.87 -2.38 10.94
C THR A 27 -2.32 -1.57 12.15
N ILE A 28 -3.04 -2.18 13.09
CA ILE A 28 -3.45 -1.51 14.34
C ILE A 28 -2.22 -1.08 15.13
N VAL A 29 -1.24 -1.98 15.31
CA VAL A 29 0.00 -1.69 16.05
C VAL A 29 0.78 -0.54 15.40
N GLU A 30 0.87 -0.51 14.07
CA GLU A 30 1.55 0.54 13.33
C GLU A 30 0.87 1.90 13.47
N VAL A 31 -0.46 1.96 13.34
CA VAL A 31 -1.22 3.23 13.51
C VAL A 31 -1.11 3.72 14.95
N VAL A 32 -1.26 2.82 15.93
CA VAL A 32 -1.07 3.18 17.35
C VAL A 32 0.35 3.66 17.59
N GLY A 33 1.36 2.99 17.06
CA GLY A 33 2.76 3.41 17.15
C GLY A 33 3.00 4.79 16.53
N ALA A 34 2.40 5.06 15.37
CA ALA A 34 2.47 6.35 14.69
C ALA A 34 1.83 7.48 15.52
N LEU A 35 0.62 7.25 16.05
CA LEU A 35 -0.07 8.20 16.91
C LEU A 35 0.68 8.47 18.22
N MET A 36 1.27 7.43 18.82
CA MET A 36 2.10 7.57 20.02
C MET A 36 3.37 8.37 19.70
N TYR A 37 4.04 8.12 18.57
CA TYR A 37 5.21 8.87 18.17
C TYR A 37 4.86 10.36 17.92
N GLU A 38 3.74 10.64 17.26
CA GLU A 38 3.25 12.00 17.08
C GLU A 38 2.96 12.70 18.42
N LYS A 39 2.37 12.00 19.38
CA LYS A 39 2.01 12.58 20.68
C LYS A 39 3.19 12.76 21.64
N TYR A 40 4.17 11.86 21.62
CA TYR A 40 5.26 11.85 22.61
C TYR A 40 6.64 12.22 22.05
N ALA A 41 6.94 11.85 20.81
CA ALA A 41 8.27 12.08 20.23
C ALA A 41 8.38 13.44 19.53
N MET A 42 7.33 13.92 18.85
CA MET A 42 7.36 15.24 18.21
C MET A 42 7.52 16.40 19.21
N PRO A 43 6.84 16.44 20.38
CA PRO A 43 7.07 17.48 21.37
C PRO A 43 8.47 17.43 22.00
N ALA A 44 9.12 16.26 21.96
CA ALA A 44 10.48 16.04 22.45
C ALA A 44 11.57 16.41 21.42
N GLY A 45 11.19 16.98 20.27
CA GLY A 45 12.13 17.45 19.24
C GLY A 45 12.58 16.38 18.24
N TYR A 46 11.95 15.19 18.23
CA TYR A 46 12.28 14.17 17.24
C TYR A 46 11.78 14.58 15.84
N PRO A 47 12.57 14.31 14.78
CA PRO A 47 12.20 14.70 13.43
C PRO A 47 11.04 13.88 12.89
N ARG A 48 10.11 14.56 12.19
CA ARG A 48 8.95 13.95 11.49
C ARG A 48 9.35 12.92 10.43
N ILE A 49 10.58 13.02 9.91
CA ILE A 49 11.09 12.14 8.86
C ILE A 49 11.11 10.67 9.31
N VAL A 50 11.40 10.41 10.59
CA VAL A 50 11.46 9.05 11.15
C VAL A 50 10.08 8.39 11.12
N LEU A 51 9.03 9.15 11.45
CA LEU A 51 7.66 8.68 11.37
C LEU A 51 7.26 8.36 9.92
N SER A 52 7.57 9.27 8.98
CA SER A 52 7.30 9.04 7.55
C SER A 52 7.99 7.78 7.05
N ILE A 53 9.27 7.60 7.34
CA ILE A 53 10.02 6.42 6.91
C ILE A 53 9.43 5.15 7.55
N PHE A 54 9.12 5.18 8.85
CA PHE A 54 8.51 4.04 9.55
C PHE A 54 7.19 3.61 8.91
N VAL A 55 6.26 4.55 8.71
CA VAL A 55 4.95 4.27 8.12
C VAL A 55 5.08 3.83 6.65
N SER A 56 5.98 4.45 5.88
CA SER A 56 6.23 4.05 4.49
C SER A 56 6.78 2.64 4.39
N VAL A 57 7.80 2.28 5.17
CA VAL A 57 8.41 0.94 5.15
C VAL A 57 7.41 -0.12 5.61
N ALA A 58 6.69 0.15 6.70
CA ALA A 58 5.68 -0.77 7.20
C ALA A 58 4.54 -0.98 6.19
N SER A 59 4.14 0.07 5.47
CA SER A 59 3.17 -0.03 4.36
C SER A 59 3.68 -0.91 3.20
N LEU A 60 4.97 -0.80 2.83
CA LEU A 60 5.58 -1.65 1.80
C LEU A 60 5.63 -3.12 2.23
N ILE A 61 6.01 -3.40 3.47
CA ILE A 61 6.05 -4.77 4.02
C ILE A 61 4.66 -5.40 3.96
N LYS A 62 3.63 -4.67 4.42
CA LYS A 62 2.25 -5.13 4.37
C LYS A 62 1.78 -5.40 2.94
N ALA A 63 2.10 -4.52 2.01
CA ALA A 63 1.77 -4.71 0.59
C ALA A 63 2.40 -5.99 0.03
N TYR A 64 3.68 -6.25 0.33
CA TYR A 64 4.34 -7.50 -0.05
C TYR A 64 3.65 -8.73 0.59
N TRP A 65 3.26 -8.64 1.87
CA TRP A 65 2.61 -9.74 2.57
C TRP A 65 1.21 -10.06 2.04
N ILE A 66 0.41 -9.03 1.73
CA ILE A 66 -0.88 -9.18 1.02
C ILE A 66 -0.64 -9.90 -0.31
N MET A 67 0.34 -9.41 -1.08
CA MET A 67 0.68 -9.99 -2.39
C MET A 67 1.25 -11.40 -2.31
N ALA A 68 1.82 -11.83 -1.18
CA ALA A 68 2.30 -13.19 -1.01
C ALA A 68 1.19 -14.20 -0.64
N VAL A 69 0.09 -13.73 -0.01
CA VAL A 69 -0.97 -14.60 0.52
C VAL A 69 -2.23 -14.57 -0.33
N PHE A 70 -2.76 -13.39 -0.66
CA PHE A 70 -3.93 -13.30 -1.56
C PHE A 70 -3.58 -13.76 -2.97
N MET A 71 -2.29 -13.69 -3.27
CA MET A 71 -1.66 -14.14 -4.47
C MET A 71 -0.75 -15.29 -4.06
N HIS A 72 -1.23 -16.52 -4.10
CA HIS A 72 -0.39 -17.73 -4.03
C HIS A 72 0.50 -17.82 -5.29
N VAL A 73 1.36 -16.82 -5.50
CA VAL A 73 2.07 -16.55 -6.76
C VAL A 73 3.43 -17.22 -6.81
N ASN A 74 3.97 -17.64 -5.67
CA ASN A 74 5.26 -18.33 -5.64
C ASN A 74 5.21 -19.75 -6.24
N HIS A 75 4.06 -20.43 -6.25
CA HIS A 75 4.00 -21.81 -6.73
C HIS A 75 3.28 -22.04 -8.07
N GLU A 76 2.34 -21.19 -8.50
CA GLU A 76 1.60 -21.54 -9.72
C GLU A 76 1.59 -20.54 -10.88
N LYS A 77 1.57 -19.21 -10.74
CA LYS A 77 1.37 -18.35 -11.94
C LYS A 77 2.07 -16.99 -11.88
N LYS A 78 3.30 -16.93 -12.39
CA LYS A 78 3.99 -15.67 -12.78
C LYS A 78 3.11 -14.77 -13.69
N GLY A 79 2.21 -15.37 -14.47
CA GLY A 79 1.23 -14.64 -15.29
C GLY A 79 0.15 -13.91 -14.50
N PHE A 80 -0.29 -14.43 -13.35
CA PHE A 80 -1.28 -13.74 -12.51
C PHE A 80 -0.65 -12.53 -11.82
N ALA A 81 0.64 -12.63 -11.45
CA ALA A 81 1.43 -11.52 -10.92
C ALA A 81 1.40 -10.32 -11.88
N PHE A 82 1.55 -10.55 -13.18
CA PHE A 82 1.52 -9.51 -14.20
C PHE A 82 0.15 -8.82 -14.30
N THR A 83 -0.96 -9.55 -14.16
CA THR A 83 -2.31 -8.98 -14.18
C THR A 83 -2.59 -8.03 -13.02
N ILE A 84 -1.90 -8.18 -11.89
CA ILE A 84 -1.98 -7.22 -10.77
C ILE A 84 -0.91 -6.13 -10.92
N LEU A 85 0.32 -6.48 -11.27
CA LEU A 85 1.40 -5.49 -11.41
C LEU A 85 1.10 -4.44 -12.49
N PHE A 86 0.45 -4.85 -13.58
CA PHE A 86 0.11 -3.98 -14.71
C PHE A 86 -0.84 -2.83 -14.33
N PRO A 87 -2.03 -3.06 -13.71
CA PRO A 87 -2.90 -1.96 -13.26
C PRO A 87 -2.26 -1.10 -12.17
N PHE A 88 -1.46 -1.69 -11.26
CA PHE A 88 -0.73 -0.91 -10.25
C PHE A 88 0.34 0.01 -10.88
N SER A 89 1.06 -0.48 -11.89
CA SER A 89 2.06 0.33 -12.61
C SER A 89 1.40 1.46 -13.39
N PHE A 90 0.27 1.19 -14.05
CA PHE A 90 -0.51 2.21 -14.74
C PHE A 90 -1.02 3.30 -13.78
N LEU A 91 -1.44 2.93 -12.57
CA LEU A 91 -1.84 3.89 -11.54
C LEU A 91 -0.69 4.81 -11.12
N ILE A 92 0.51 4.26 -10.90
CA ILE A 92 1.70 5.06 -10.56
C ILE A 92 2.06 6.03 -11.69
N LEU A 93 2.04 5.56 -12.94
CA LEU A 93 2.29 6.41 -14.11
C LEU A 93 1.25 7.52 -14.24
N ALA A 94 -0.03 7.23 -13.99
CA ALA A 94 -1.10 8.21 -14.01
C ALA A 94 -0.95 9.27 -12.89
N ILE A 95 -0.58 8.87 -11.68
CA ILE A 95 -0.31 9.81 -10.57
C ILE A 95 0.83 10.75 -10.92
N VAL A 96 1.93 10.23 -11.47
CA VAL A 96 3.08 11.05 -11.88
C VAL A 96 2.69 12.00 -13.02
N ALA A 97 1.99 11.51 -14.04
CA ALA A 97 1.54 12.34 -15.16
C ALA A 97 0.60 13.47 -14.70
N PHE A 98 -0.41 13.15 -13.89
CA PHE A 98 -1.33 14.16 -13.36
C PHE A 98 -0.64 15.13 -12.40
N SER A 99 0.35 14.70 -11.63
CA SER A 99 1.06 15.62 -10.73
C SER A 99 1.92 16.63 -11.50
N MET A 100 2.49 16.24 -12.65
CA MET A 100 3.25 17.14 -13.53
C MET A 100 2.32 18.09 -14.29
N ASP A 101 1.21 17.60 -14.83
CA ASP A 101 0.22 18.47 -15.48
C ASP A 101 -0.44 19.42 -14.48
N GLY A 102 -0.71 18.95 -13.25
CA GLY A 102 -1.26 19.75 -12.17
C GLY A 102 -0.34 20.89 -11.74
N SER A 103 0.97 20.67 -11.66
CA SER A 103 1.93 21.75 -11.35
C SER A 103 1.98 22.80 -12.46
N ASN A 104 1.97 22.37 -13.73
CA ASN A 104 1.96 23.28 -14.87
C ASN A 104 0.68 24.12 -14.90
N PHE A 105 -0.48 23.51 -14.62
CA PHE A 105 -1.76 24.23 -14.56
C PHE A 105 -1.79 25.27 -13.41
N GLY A 106 -1.21 24.93 -12.26
CA GLY A 106 -1.06 25.85 -11.14
C GLY A 106 -0.18 27.06 -11.44
N GLU A 107 0.91 26.87 -12.19
CA GLU A 107 1.77 27.98 -12.64
C GLU A 107 1.06 28.90 -13.65
N LEU A 108 0.30 28.33 -14.60
CA LEU A 108 -0.45 29.11 -15.58
C LEU A 108 -1.52 30.00 -14.92
N LEU A 109 -2.25 29.48 -13.93
CA LEU A 109 -3.23 30.26 -13.18
C LEU A 109 -2.60 31.41 -12.39
N ARG A 110 -1.41 31.19 -11.79
CA ARG A 110 -0.68 32.24 -11.08
C ARG A 110 -0.19 33.34 -12.02
N ASN A 111 0.25 32.96 -13.22
CA ASN A 111 0.76 33.91 -14.21
C ASN A 111 -0.36 34.79 -14.80
N ILE A 112 -1.55 34.21 -15.05
CA ILE A 112 -2.73 34.98 -15.48
C ILE A 112 -3.19 35.95 -14.37
N ASN A 113 -3.17 35.51 -13.12
CA ASN A 113 -3.55 36.35 -11.97
C ASN A 113 -2.52 37.45 -11.63
N SER A 114 -1.28 37.36 -12.13
CA SER A 114 -0.27 38.42 -11.99
C SER A 114 -0.29 39.45 -13.11
N LEU A 115 -1.10 39.23 -14.15
CA LEU A 115 -1.27 40.14 -15.30
C LEU A 115 -2.52 41.03 -15.18
N HIS A 116 -3.21 40.96 -14.03
CA HIS A 116 -4.32 41.83 -13.63
C HIS A 116 -3.95 42.50 -12.31
#